data_AF-A0A3D4H7W5-F1
#
_entry.id   AF-A0A3D4H7W5-F1
#
_cell.length_a   1.000
_cell.length_b   1.000
_cell.length_c   1.000
_cell.angle_alpha   90.00
_cell.angle_beta   90.00
_cell.angle_gamma   90.00
#
_symmetry.space_group_name_H-M   'P 1'
#
loop_
_entity.id
_entity.type
_entity.pdbx_description
1 polymer ?
#
loop_
_entity_poly.entity_id
_entity_poly.type
_entity_poly.pdbx_seq_one_letter_code
_entity_poly.pdbx_strand_id
1 'polypeptide(L)'
;MSDSALIDWEQLEMIFGEDDEDFDEDMAELFQEFVEDGVERFGMLKAASFDAEKDMLGKESHKLKGSSSNFGFARVASELAKIEDNMASLTYEAFQASLLEAEKAFAASTEEVKNKYSALQN
;
A
#
# COMPACT_ATOMS: atom_id res chain seq x y z
N MET A 1 -20.56 -7.27 3.25
CA MET A 1 -20.62 -5.91 2.70
C MET A 1 -19.20 -5.61 2.25
N SER A 2 -18.99 -5.43 0.95
CA SER A 2 -17.64 -5.26 0.38
C SER A 2 -17.68 -4.06 -0.54
N ASP A 3 -17.81 -2.89 0.07
CA ASP A 3 -17.19 -1.72 -0.51
C ASP A 3 -15.75 -1.78 -0.04
N SER A 4 -14.85 -2.08 -0.97
CA SER A 4 -13.40 -2.09 -0.73
C SER A 4 -12.96 -0.65 -0.48
N ALA A 5 -13.19 -0.15 0.73
CA ALA A 5 -12.77 1.17 1.14
C ALA A 5 -11.28 1.36 0.81
N LEU A 6 -10.96 2.56 0.33
CA LEU A 6 -9.60 2.93 -0.04
C LEU A 6 -8.66 2.84 1.18
N ILE A 7 -9.16 3.33 2.31
CA ILE A 7 -8.49 3.33 3.62
C ILE A 7 -9.45 2.72 4.65
N ASP A 8 -8.90 1.86 5.50
CA ASP A 8 -9.43 1.48 6.79
C ASP A 8 -8.96 2.53 7.81
N TRP A 9 -9.82 3.53 8.04
CA TRP A 9 -9.51 4.66 8.89
C TRP A 9 -9.36 4.26 10.35
N GLU A 10 -10.14 3.27 10.82
CA GLU A 10 -10.01 2.76 12.19
C GLU A 10 -8.59 2.23 12.43
N GLN A 11 -8.07 1.44 11.48
CA GLN A 11 -6.71 0.90 11.57
C GLN A 11 -5.63 1.99 11.50
N LEU A 12 -5.82 3.02 10.66
CA LEU A 12 -4.88 4.13 10.52
C LEU A 12 -4.85 5.01 11.78
N GLU A 13 -6.02 5.33 12.31
CA GLU A 13 -6.21 6.16 13.51
C GLU A 13 -5.67 5.48 14.78
N MET A 14 -5.62 4.14 14.81
CA MET A 14 -4.93 3.41 15.88
C MET A 14 -3.42 3.69 15.94
N ILE A 15 -2.81 4.11 14.82
CA ILE A 15 -1.39 4.49 14.74
C ILE A 15 -1.23 5.99 14.96
N PHE A 16 -2.09 6.78 14.33
CA PHE A 16 -1.87 8.22 14.16
C PHE A 16 -2.84 9.14 14.93
N GLY A 17 -3.78 8.58 15.67
CA GLY A 17 -4.85 9.33 16.32
C GLY A 17 -5.99 9.68 15.37
N GLU A 18 -7.12 10.05 15.98
CA GLU A 18 -8.38 10.32 15.26
C GLU A 18 -8.36 11.69 14.56
N ASP A 19 -7.71 12.67 15.19
CA ASP A 19 -7.74 14.09 14.82
C ASP A 19 -6.33 14.65 14.50
N ASP A 20 -6.30 15.76 13.77
CA ASP A 20 -5.07 16.47 13.36
C ASP A 20 -4.23 16.96 14.56
N GLU A 21 -4.86 17.16 15.72
CA GLU A 21 -4.17 17.56 16.95
C GLU A 21 -3.32 16.43 17.57
N ASP A 22 -3.63 15.17 17.24
CA ASP A 22 -2.90 14.00 17.71
C ASP A 22 -1.72 13.63 16.79
N PHE A 23 -1.67 14.20 15.58
CA PHE A 23 -0.68 13.89 14.56
C PHE A 23 0.55 14.79 14.68
N ASP A 24 1.65 14.25 15.20
CA ASP A 24 2.91 14.99 15.41
C ASP A 24 3.98 14.73 14.33
N GLU A 25 5.16 15.35 14.49
CA GLU A 25 6.28 15.22 13.55
C GLU A 25 6.82 13.78 13.47
N ASP A 26 6.81 13.02 14.57
CA ASP A 26 7.29 11.62 14.58
C ASP A 26 6.34 10.73 13.77
N MET A 27 5.03 10.98 13.88
CA MET A 27 4.01 10.32 13.05
C MET A 27 4.12 10.71 11.57
N ALA A 28 4.45 11.97 11.29
CA ALA A 28 4.72 12.43 9.93
C ALA A 28 5.91 11.71 9.31
N GLU A 29 7.02 11.57 10.06
CA GLU A 29 8.21 10.84 9.63
C GLU A 29 7.87 9.36 9.38
N LEU A 30 7.16 8.70 10.30
CA LEU A 30 6.73 7.31 10.13
C LEU A 30 5.87 7.10 8.88
N PHE A 31 4.92 8.02 8.63
CA PHE A 31 4.10 7.98 7.42
C PHE A 31 4.94 8.18 6.15
N GLN A 32 5.88 9.13 6.18
CA GLN A 32 6.77 9.37 5.05
C GLN A 32 7.65 8.16 4.75
N GLU A 33 8.25 7.53 5.77
CA GLU A 33 9.03 6.29 5.62
C GLU A 33 8.20 5.18 4.96
N PHE A 34 6.94 5.02 5.38
CA PHE A 34 6.02 4.07 4.76
C PHE A 34 5.74 4.39 3.29
N VAL A 35 5.52 5.67 2.96
CA VAL A 35 5.29 6.11 1.58
C VAL A 35 6.51 5.84 0.71
N GLU A 36 7.72 6.14 1.20
CA GLU A 36 8.97 5.94 0.49
C GLU A 36 9.28 4.44 0.26
N ASP A 37 9.17 3.59 1.29
CA ASP A 37 9.32 2.13 1.15
C ASP A 37 8.28 1.57 0.17
N GLY A 38 7.04 2.06 0.23
CA GLY A 38 5.98 1.67 -0.71
C GLY A 38 6.34 1.97 -2.17
N VAL A 39 6.79 3.19 -2.46
CA VAL A 39 7.22 3.60 -3.81
C VAL A 39 8.41 2.77 -4.29
N GLU A 40 9.40 2.52 -3.43
CA GLU A 40 10.56 1.68 -3.78
C GLU A 40 10.12 0.27 -4.15
N ARG A 41 9.26 -0.34 -3.33
CA ARG A 41 8.73 -1.70 -3.56
C ARG A 41 7.92 -1.81 -4.84
N PHE A 42 7.06 -0.84 -5.13
CA PHE A 42 6.37 -0.78 -6.43
C PHE A 42 7.37 -0.68 -7.58
N GLY A 43 8.44 0.09 -7.43
CA GLY A 43 9.54 0.15 -8.38
C GLY A 43 10.18 -1.22 -8.64
N MET A 44 10.50 -1.96 -7.57
CA MET A 44 11.06 -3.31 -7.68
C MET A 44 10.11 -4.29 -8.38
N LEU A 45 8.83 -4.30 -7.98
CA LEU A 45 7.81 -5.17 -8.57
C LEU A 45 7.60 -4.89 -10.07
N LYS A 46 7.71 -3.63 -10.50
CA LYS A 46 7.61 -3.23 -11.91
C LYS A 46 8.85 -3.58 -12.73
N ALA A 47 10.04 -3.54 -12.11
CA ALA A 47 11.31 -3.81 -12.79
C ALA A 47 11.62 -5.31 -12.92
N ALA A 48 11.03 -6.15 -12.07
CA ALA A 48 11.26 -7.58 -12.04
C ALA A 48 10.72 -8.32 -13.27
N SER A 49 11.43 -9.37 -13.66
CA SER A 49 11.01 -10.28 -14.73
C SER A 49 9.94 -11.24 -14.20
N PHE A 50 8.73 -11.14 -14.75
CA PHE A 50 7.59 -11.93 -14.29
C PHE A 50 7.84 -13.44 -14.27
N ASP A 51 8.44 -14.00 -15.32
CA ASP A 51 8.66 -15.44 -15.40
C ASP A 51 9.90 -15.92 -14.63
N ALA A 52 10.93 -15.08 -14.53
CA ALA A 52 12.19 -15.47 -13.89
C ALA A 52 12.19 -15.23 -12.37
N GLU A 53 11.35 -14.32 -11.87
CA GLU A 53 11.43 -13.81 -10.50
C GLU A 53 10.12 -13.98 -9.72
N LYS A 54 9.30 -14.98 -10.07
CA LYS A 54 7.99 -15.21 -9.43
C LYS A 54 8.05 -15.28 -7.90
N ASP A 55 9.04 -15.97 -7.35
CA ASP A 55 9.21 -16.10 -5.90
C ASP A 55 9.55 -14.75 -5.24
N MET A 56 10.33 -13.91 -5.92
CA MET A 56 10.65 -12.57 -5.44
C MET A 56 9.42 -11.67 -5.51
N LEU A 57 8.70 -11.68 -6.64
CA LEU A 57 7.46 -10.94 -6.83
C LEU A 57 6.42 -11.27 -5.76
N GLY A 58 6.22 -12.55 -5.45
CA GLY A 58 5.31 -12.98 -4.39
C GLY A 58 5.75 -12.47 -3.01
N LYS A 59 7.05 -12.57 -2.67
CA LYS A 59 7.59 -12.10 -1.39
C LYS A 59 7.50 -10.59 -1.23
N GLU A 60 7.86 -9.83 -2.25
CA GLU A 60 7.79 -8.37 -2.19
C GLU A 60 6.34 -7.87 -2.15
N SER A 61 5.42 -8.55 -2.86
CA SER A 61 3.98 -8.28 -2.76
C SER A 61 3.44 -8.58 -1.35
N HIS A 62 3.86 -9.69 -0.73
CA HIS A 62 3.49 -10.03 0.66
C HIS A 62 3.94 -8.97 1.67
N LYS A 63 5.20 -8.52 1.56
CA LYS A 63 5.75 -7.48 2.45
C LYS A 63 4.99 -6.17 2.32
N LEU A 64 4.78 -5.71 1.08
CA LEU A 64 4.07 -4.46 0.81
C LEU A 64 2.59 -4.57 1.22
N LYS A 65 1.98 -5.74 1.08
CA LYS A 65 0.64 -6.02 1.62
C LYS A 65 0.61 -5.84 3.13
N GLY A 66 1.59 -6.42 3.83
CA GLY A 66 1.70 -6.33 5.29
C GLY A 66 1.84 -4.89 5.77
N SER A 67 2.76 -4.12 5.19
CA SER A 67 2.91 -2.69 5.55
C SER A 67 1.63 -1.89 5.21
N SER A 68 1.06 -2.08 4.02
CA SER A 68 -0.18 -1.41 3.63
C SER A 68 -1.34 -1.74 4.59
N SER A 69 -1.48 -3.00 5.00
CA SER A 69 -2.52 -3.40 5.95
C SER A 69 -2.31 -2.77 7.32
N ASN A 70 -1.07 -2.66 7.79
CA ASN A 70 -0.76 -2.05 9.09
C ASN A 70 -1.16 -0.58 9.11
N PHE A 71 -0.90 0.16 8.03
CA PHE A 71 -1.24 1.58 7.88
C PHE A 71 -2.69 1.81 7.42
N GLY A 72 -3.52 0.79 7.35
CA GLY A 72 -4.93 0.92 6.95
C GLY A 72 -5.14 1.12 5.44
N PHE A 73 -4.15 0.92 4.58
CA PHE A 73 -4.29 1.03 3.12
C PHE A 73 -4.97 -0.23 2.55
N ALA A 74 -6.25 -0.42 2.93
CA ALA A 74 -7.01 -1.64 2.73
C ALA A 74 -7.13 -2.05 1.26
N ARG A 75 -7.37 -1.08 0.36
CA ARG A 75 -7.45 -1.37 -1.08
C ARG A 75 -6.12 -1.86 -1.64
N VAL A 76 -5.00 -1.26 -1.22
CA VAL A 76 -3.66 -1.65 -1.64
C VAL A 76 -3.35 -3.08 -1.18
N ALA A 77 -3.59 -3.36 0.10
CA ALA A 77 -3.40 -4.70 0.66
C ALA A 77 -4.26 -5.76 -0.07
N SER A 78 -5.51 -5.42 -0.42
CA SER A 78 -6.39 -6.32 -1.16
C SER A 78 -5.87 -6.64 -2.57
N GLU A 79 -5.38 -5.64 -3.31
CA GLU A 79 -4.84 -5.86 -4.66
C GLU A 79 -3.52 -6.65 -4.63
N LEU A 80 -2.65 -6.38 -3.64
CA LEU A 80 -1.41 -7.13 -3.46
C LEU A 80 -1.65 -8.59 -3.02
N ALA A 81 -2.71 -8.85 -2.24
CA ALA A 81 -3.12 -10.22 -1.90
C ALA A 81 -3.47 -11.03 -3.15
N LYS A 82 -4.09 -10.42 -4.17
CA LYS A 82 -4.40 -11.11 -5.43
C LYS A 82 -3.13 -11.59 -6.14
N ILE A 83 -2.03 -10.86 -6.01
CA ILE A 83 -0.74 -11.24 -6.58
C ILE A 83 -0.15 -12.40 -5.80
N GLU A 84 0.03 -12.21 -4.49
CA GLU A 84 0.66 -13.20 -3.61
C GLU A 84 -0.07 -14.55 -3.63
N ASP A 85 -1.39 -14.54 -3.44
CA ASP A 85 -2.20 -15.76 -3.26
C ASP A 85 -2.28 -16.60 -4.55
N ASN A 86 -2.07 -15.96 -5.71
CA ASN A 86 -2.25 -16.59 -7.02
C ASN A 86 -0.95 -16.67 -7.84
N MET A 87 0.21 -16.30 -7.29
CA MET A 87 1.44 -16.11 -8.08
C MET A 87 1.81 -17.31 -8.97
N ALA A 88 1.51 -18.53 -8.51
CA ALA A 88 1.76 -19.76 -9.27
C ALA A 88 0.90 -19.89 -10.54
N SER A 89 -0.33 -19.37 -10.53
CA SER A 89 -1.30 -19.46 -11.63
C SER A 89 -1.59 -18.12 -12.31
N LEU A 90 -1.04 -17.02 -11.79
CA LEU A 90 -1.22 -15.67 -12.30
C LEU A 90 -0.59 -15.53 -13.69
N THR A 91 -1.27 -14.84 -14.60
CA THR A 91 -0.69 -14.41 -15.88
C THR A 91 0.02 -13.08 -15.70
N TYR A 92 0.91 -12.74 -16.63
CA TYR A 92 1.60 -11.45 -16.61
C TYR A 92 0.61 -10.27 -16.68
N GLU A 93 -0.45 -10.39 -17.50
CA GLU A 93 -1.47 -9.36 -17.62
C GLU A 93 -2.26 -9.17 -16.31
N ALA A 94 -2.61 -10.26 -15.64
CA ALA A 94 -3.33 -10.21 -14.37
C ALA A 94 -2.45 -9.63 -13.24
N PHE A 95 -1.15 -9.95 -13.26
CA PHE A 95 -0.16 -9.34 -12.38
C PHE A 95 -0.06 -7.84 -12.61
N GLN A 96 0.15 -7.40 -13.85
CA GLN A 96 0.24 -5.98 -14.21
C GLN A 96 -1.04 -5.22 -13.86
N ALA A 97 -2.21 -5.81 -14.09
CA ALA A 97 -3.49 -5.21 -13.73
C ALA A 97 -3.61 -5.00 -12.21
N SER A 98 -3.29 -6.03 -11.42
CA SER A 98 -3.37 -5.96 -9.95
C SER A 98 -2.34 -4.97 -9.40
N LEU A 99 -1.12 -4.96 -9.95
CA LEU A 99 -0.06 -4.04 -9.56
C LEU A 99 -0.42 -2.59 -9.86
N LEU A 100 -0.99 -2.32 -11.04
CA LEU A 100 -1.44 -0.99 -11.43
C LEU A 100 -2.58 -0.49 -10.53
N GLU A 101 -3.54 -1.34 -10.19
CA GLU A 101 -4.64 -0.97 -9.29
C GLU A 101 -4.15 -0.75 -7.86
N ALA A 102 -3.18 -1.55 -7.39
CA ALA A 102 -2.52 -1.33 -6.11
C ALA A 102 -1.78 0.01 -6.07
N GLU A 103 -1.03 0.37 -7.11
CA GLU A 103 -0.28 1.63 -7.21
C GLU A 103 -1.22 2.86 -7.25
N LYS A 104 -2.30 2.79 -8.03
CA LYS A 104 -3.33 3.85 -8.04
C LYS A 104 -3.98 4.02 -6.68
N ALA A 105 -4.34 2.91 -6.04
CA ALA A 105 -4.92 2.94 -4.71
C ALA A 105 -3.94 3.52 -3.69
N PHE A 106 -2.65 3.17 -3.79
CA PHE A 106 -1.62 3.71 -2.90
C PHE A 106 -1.50 5.22 -3.03
N ALA A 107 -1.38 5.74 -4.26
CA ALA A 107 -1.33 7.17 -4.50
C ALA A 107 -2.59 7.89 -4.00
N ALA A 108 -3.77 7.34 -4.27
CA ALA A 108 -5.03 7.92 -3.80
C ALA A 108 -5.12 7.90 -2.26
N SER A 109 -4.78 6.78 -1.61
CA SER A 109 -4.76 6.69 -0.15
C SER A 109 -3.77 7.69 0.47
N THR A 110 -2.57 7.82 -0.10
CA THR A 110 -1.58 8.78 0.38
C THR A 110 -2.10 10.22 0.34
N GLU A 111 -2.76 10.61 -0.76
CA GLU A 111 -3.33 11.95 -0.88
C GLU A 111 -4.52 12.17 0.07
N GLU A 112 -5.37 11.17 0.28
CA GLU A 112 -6.47 11.27 1.27
C GLU A 112 -5.94 11.45 2.70
N VAL A 113 -4.87 10.73 3.08
CA VAL A 113 -4.24 10.89 4.40
C VAL A 113 -3.61 12.28 4.55
N LYS A 114 -2.89 12.77 3.54
CA LYS A 114 -2.33 14.13 3.54
C LYS A 114 -3.40 15.22 3.60
N ASN A 115 -4.56 14.98 3.00
CA ASN A 115 -5.68 15.93 3.08
C ASN A 115 -6.33 15.93 4.47
N LYS A 116 -6.31 14.81 5.19
CA LYS A 116 -6.81 14.69 6.57
C LYS A 116 -5.88 15.34 7.58
N TYR A 117 -4.57 15.07 7.50
CA TYR A 117 -3.58 15.55 8.46
C TYR A 117 -2.76 16.70 7.88
N SER A 118 -2.94 17.90 8.42
CA SER A 118 -2.31 19.13 7.90
C SER A 118 -0.78 19.11 8.06
N ALA A 119 -0.27 18.40 9.07
CA ALA A 119 1.16 18.20 9.31
C ALA A 119 1.89 17.58 8.10
N LEU A 120 1.18 16.82 7.26
CA LEU A 120 1.71 16.15 6.06
C LEU A 120 1.67 17.01 4.78
N GLN A 121 1.15 18.24 4.84
CA GLN A 121 0.96 19.13 3.68
C GLN A 121 2.17 20.03 3.37
N ASN A 122 3.26 19.89 4.12
CA ASN A 122 4.46 20.73 4.01
C ASN A 122 5.34 20.43 2.78
#